data_AF-A0A8S4GFE5-F1
#
_entry.id   AF-A0A8S4GFE5-F1
#
_cell.length_a   1.000
_cell.length_b   1.000
_cell.length_c   1.000
_cell.angle_alpha   90.00
_cell.angle_beta   90.00
_cell.angle_gamma   90.00
#
_symmetry.space_group_name_H-M   'P 1'
#
loop_
_entity.id
_entity.type
_entity.pdbx_description
1 polymer ?
#
loop_
_entity_poly.entity_id
_entity_poly.type
_entity_poly.pdbx_seq_one_letter_code
_entity_poly.pdbx_strand_id
1 'polypeptide(L)'
;MEINSPHKKRAKLQNEDKKRSNENESSHSKRIKPDDAEIDEDSHRKKILAMKKKNFITTCKQVSSQAYFDHKARFQLVYTPSCMNGTACKHHLMPAKPIPGYAEESFKIEVKTNMWCEALEVCRLCITPHQYLTANVLKDVVEIILNAHEDPDMNYSVPSLIEECQQILSQNFSSHPPCLSKGIRKCYITFLTSPMELKENTFTNRTEFGCDKGLVKYCWNRLEYEVSSFSKDGPLLDRCENTPSEMVKSVKGLHWQKEKFEIYELLGRTERIGRLMAVLESVVELLQFDLAIWHSRYTNNQGRHIMRSHKPLLAFILWSDNVLYTGACNNNCRQILKLFVLFVHLGYPKCYVDLMLTWLKLIVQVFYICESNSNSDFPNTGKYCITFAREFYKIIADLPNESVTKVLEAIQPTFMTNLVGILHLKSILSTKEDEILKIMIDFVKKSAWTDLPDSDPKTKIGVINPVRAQPVRRKLSFLIKKIKKTVKSTPCNDDKMCFPKHEEGKGNCQHLNDQMHVVQTLYITLQAFLDAYCVEDFQEKLETLNDKVDQNENLSLDDGDLSNDSSYNVSEGFIKKYRSIYQMLQELAMLLHSLKSKNQMPDILKVFSNVPLLGL
;
A
#
# COMPACT_ATOMS: atom_id res chain seq x y z
N MET A 1 -9.48 -66.37 -1.44
CA MET A 1 -8.65 -66.25 -0.22
C MET A 1 -9.14 -65.04 0.55
N GLU A 2 -9.75 -65.27 1.71
CA GLU A 2 -10.03 -64.23 2.70
C GLU A 2 -8.80 -64.02 3.60
N ILE A 3 -8.69 -62.85 4.25
CA ILE A 3 -8.48 -62.70 5.70
C ILE A 3 -8.75 -61.24 6.08
N ASN A 4 -9.37 -61.04 7.25
CA ASN A 4 -9.98 -59.78 7.71
C ASN A 4 -9.06 -58.92 8.60
N SER A 5 -9.37 -57.62 8.72
CA SER A 5 -9.48 -56.94 10.04
C SER A 5 -10.30 -55.62 9.94
N PRO A 6 -11.12 -55.22 10.95
CA PRO A 6 -12.29 -54.35 10.69
C PRO A 6 -12.24 -52.91 11.21
N HIS A 7 -12.98 -52.02 10.53
CA HIS A 7 -13.33 -50.67 11.03
C HIS A 7 -14.55 -50.69 11.97
N LYS A 8 -14.48 -49.95 13.09
CA LYS A 8 -15.63 -49.73 14.00
C LYS A 8 -16.61 -48.68 13.45
N LYS A 9 -17.91 -49.03 13.41
CA LYS A 9 -19.02 -48.12 13.07
C LYS A 9 -19.39 -47.21 14.25
N ARG A 10 -19.84 -45.98 13.95
CA ARG A 10 -20.47 -45.05 14.90
C ARG A 10 -21.99 -45.03 14.63
N ALA A 11 -22.81 -45.19 15.66
CA ALA A 11 -24.27 -45.13 15.55
C ALA A 11 -24.83 -43.75 15.95
N LYS A 12 -25.97 -43.37 15.36
CA LYS A 12 -26.82 -42.22 15.75
C LYS A 12 -28.10 -42.73 16.42
N LEU A 13 -28.66 -41.94 17.33
CA LEU A 13 -30.09 -41.72 17.67
C LEU A 13 -30.08 -40.65 18.79
N GLN A 14 -30.55 -39.41 18.60
CA GLN A 14 -31.94 -38.93 18.61
C GLN A 14 -32.74 -39.24 19.89
N ASN A 15 -33.16 -38.18 20.60
CA ASN A 15 -34.48 -38.05 21.23
C ASN A 15 -34.79 -36.58 21.58
N GLU A 16 -36.08 -36.22 21.57
CA GLU A 16 -36.63 -34.89 21.85
C GLU A 16 -37.43 -34.84 23.18
N ASP A 17 -37.88 -33.62 23.53
CA ASP A 17 -39.03 -33.25 24.39
C ASP A 17 -39.03 -33.34 25.95
N LYS A 18 -38.71 -32.17 26.55
CA LYS A 18 -39.62 -31.20 27.23
C LYS A 18 -40.60 -31.57 28.39
N LYS A 19 -40.60 -30.63 29.37
CA LYS A 19 -41.63 -30.23 30.39
C LYS A 19 -41.75 -31.14 31.64
N ARG A 20 -42.06 -30.64 32.87
CA ARG A 20 -42.55 -29.31 33.36
C ARG A 20 -42.28 -29.11 34.89
N SER A 21 -42.22 -27.85 35.36
CA SER A 21 -42.70 -27.22 36.66
C SER A 21 -43.07 -28.09 37.90
N ASN A 22 -42.95 -27.66 39.18
CA ASN A 22 -43.04 -26.29 39.75
C ASN A 22 -42.54 -26.14 41.23
N GLU A 23 -42.30 -24.88 41.65
CA GLU A 23 -42.56 -24.21 42.97
C GLU A 23 -42.04 -24.67 44.37
N ASN A 24 -41.24 -23.75 44.96
CA ASN A 24 -41.35 -23.07 46.28
C ASN A 24 -41.09 -23.71 47.67
N GLU A 25 -40.56 -22.82 48.55
CA GLU A 25 -40.45 -22.88 50.03
C GLU A 25 -39.60 -24.02 50.65
N SER A 26 -38.89 -23.91 51.78
CA SER A 26 -38.28 -22.81 52.56
C SER A 26 -37.25 -23.46 53.55
N SER A 27 -36.42 -22.82 54.38
CA SER A 27 -35.95 -21.44 54.63
C SER A 27 -34.64 -21.52 55.47
N HIS A 28 -33.83 -20.44 55.54
CA HIS A 28 -33.18 -19.94 56.78
C HIS A 28 -32.12 -18.86 56.53
N SER A 29 -32.42 -17.65 57.01
CA SER A 29 -31.45 -16.61 57.30
C SER A 29 -30.47 -17.04 58.41
N LYS A 30 -29.16 -16.90 58.17
CA LYS A 30 -28.15 -16.89 59.25
C LYS A 30 -27.10 -15.79 59.04
N ARG A 31 -27.28 -14.72 59.82
CA ARG A 31 -26.27 -13.74 60.27
C ARG A 31 -25.24 -13.26 59.25
N ILE A 32 -25.50 -12.05 58.75
CA ILE A 32 -24.45 -11.06 58.52
C ILE A 32 -23.62 -10.96 59.81
N LYS A 33 -22.30 -11.18 59.72
CA LYS A 33 -21.36 -10.66 60.72
C LYS A 33 -21.02 -9.21 60.32
N PRO A 34 -20.89 -8.29 61.28
CA PRO A 34 -20.53 -6.90 60.97
C PRO A 34 -19.10 -6.83 60.42
N ASP A 35 -18.85 -5.73 59.72
CA ASP A 35 -17.53 -5.31 59.27
C ASP A 35 -16.53 -5.31 60.43
N ASP A 36 -15.38 -5.95 60.20
CA ASP A 36 -14.06 -5.70 60.81
C ASP A 36 -13.11 -6.78 60.28
N ALA A 37 -12.98 -6.82 58.96
CA ALA A 37 -11.78 -7.30 58.31
C ALA A 37 -11.07 -6.06 57.79
N GLU A 38 -9.88 -5.80 58.31
CA GLU A 38 -8.95 -4.84 57.71
C GLU A 38 -8.95 -5.08 56.19
N ILE A 39 -9.11 -4.03 55.40
CA ILE A 39 -8.85 -4.12 53.96
C ILE A 39 -7.35 -4.43 53.88
N ASP A 40 -7.01 -5.71 53.74
CA ASP A 40 -5.64 -6.18 53.56
C ASP A 40 -5.06 -5.38 52.40
N GLU A 41 -4.21 -4.40 52.71
CA GLU A 41 -3.68 -3.46 51.74
C GLU A 41 -2.92 -4.21 50.66
N ASP A 42 -2.32 -5.36 51.01
CA ASP A 42 -1.63 -6.24 50.08
C ASP A 42 -2.63 -6.95 49.13
N SER A 43 -3.81 -7.36 49.62
CA SER A 43 -4.91 -7.87 48.77
C SER A 43 -5.48 -6.80 47.83
N HIS A 44 -5.74 -5.59 48.33
CA HIS A 44 -6.23 -4.48 47.51
C HIS A 44 -5.19 -4.06 46.45
N ARG A 45 -3.91 -3.94 46.85
CA ARG A 45 -2.79 -3.67 45.95
C ARG A 45 -2.58 -4.77 44.90
N LYS A 46 -2.70 -6.05 45.27
CA LYS A 46 -2.68 -7.18 44.32
C LYS A 46 -3.83 -7.08 43.31
N LYS A 47 -5.03 -6.67 43.74
CA LYS A 47 -6.19 -6.46 42.86
C LYS A 47 -5.95 -5.32 41.86
N ILE A 48 -5.42 -4.18 42.31
CA ILE A 48 -5.03 -3.05 41.44
C ILE A 48 -3.95 -3.50 40.44
N LEU A 49 -2.89 -4.18 40.89
CA LEU A 49 -1.83 -4.69 40.01
C LEU A 49 -2.35 -5.68 38.97
N ALA A 50 -3.30 -6.54 39.34
CA ALA A 50 -3.97 -7.45 38.41
C ALA A 50 -4.83 -6.69 37.37
N MET A 51 -5.52 -5.62 37.79
CA MET A 51 -6.29 -4.73 36.90
C MET A 51 -5.37 -3.99 35.93
N LYS A 52 -4.29 -3.34 36.38
CA LYS A 52 -3.32 -2.66 35.50
C LYS A 52 -2.64 -3.64 34.52
N LYS A 53 -2.37 -4.89 34.94
CA LYS A 53 -1.90 -5.96 34.05
C LYS A 53 -2.95 -6.36 33.01
N LYS A 54 -4.25 -6.40 33.36
CA LYS A 54 -5.35 -6.64 32.42
C LYS A 54 -5.46 -5.47 31.43
N ASN A 55 -5.43 -4.23 31.91
CA ASN A 55 -5.45 -3.02 31.08
C ASN A 55 -4.34 -3.05 30.02
N PHE A 56 -3.09 -3.34 30.40
CA PHE A 56 -1.96 -3.47 29.47
C PHE A 56 -2.25 -4.44 28.31
N ILE A 57 -2.83 -5.60 28.61
CA ILE A 57 -3.18 -6.62 27.59
C ILE A 57 -4.34 -6.14 26.72
N THR A 58 -5.36 -5.51 27.33
CA THR A 58 -6.49 -4.91 26.61
C THR A 58 -6.01 -3.82 25.64
N THR A 59 -5.11 -2.93 26.08
CA THR A 59 -4.53 -1.88 25.22
C THR A 59 -3.73 -2.47 24.07
N CYS A 60 -2.89 -3.49 24.30
CA CYS A 60 -2.16 -4.22 23.24
C CYS A 60 -3.14 -4.71 22.17
N LYS A 61 -4.24 -5.36 22.58
CA LYS A 61 -5.25 -5.88 21.67
C LYS A 61 -5.95 -4.76 20.91
N GLN A 62 -6.43 -3.73 21.61
CA GLN A 62 -7.20 -2.65 21.00
C GLN A 62 -6.39 -1.87 19.96
N VAL A 63 -5.23 -1.34 20.33
CA VAL A 63 -4.40 -0.50 19.44
C VAL A 63 -3.91 -1.29 18.22
N SER A 64 -3.40 -2.51 18.43
CA SER A 64 -2.96 -3.39 17.34
C SER A 64 -4.13 -3.79 16.41
N SER A 65 -5.31 -4.06 16.96
CA SER A 65 -6.50 -4.36 16.14
C SER A 65 -6.97 -3.15 15.34
N GLN A 66 -6.98 -1.95 15.91
CA GLN A 66 -7.36 -0.71 15.26
C GLN A 66 -6.43 -0.40 14.07
N ALA A 67 -5.11 -0.54 14.25
CA ALA A 67 -4.12 -0.39 13.19
C ALA A 67 -4.27 -1.47 12.08
N TYR A 68 -4.58 -2.71 12.47
CA TYR A 68 -4.83 -3.80 11.51
C TYR A 68 -6.09 -3.57 10.67
N PHE A 69 -7.20 -3.13 11.29
CA PHE A 69 -8.48 -2.92 10.62
C PHE A 69 -8.64 -1.55 9.95
N ASP A 70 -7.70 -0.60 10.09
CA ASP A 70 -7.68 0.62 9.27
C ASP A 70 -7.26 0.33 7.82
N HIS A 71 -8.17 -0.30 7.08
CA HIS A 71 -8.05 -0.58 5.66
C HIS A 71 -7.87 0.71 4.83
N LYS A 72 -8.41 1.84 5.29
CA LYS A 72 -8.31 3.11 4.57
C LYS A 72 -6.88 3.63 4.60
N ALA A 73 -6.23 3.67 5.77
CA ALA A 73 -4.82 4.04 5.86
C ALA A 73 -3.92 2.98 5.20
N ARG A 74 -4.15 1.69 5.48
CA ARG A 74 -3.30 0.58 4.98
C ARG A 74 -3.26 0.48 3.46
N PHE A 75 -4.37 0.71 2.77
CA PHE A 75 -4.46 0.62 1.31
C PHE A 75 -4.59 1.98 0.59
N GLN A 76 -4.50 3.11 1.31
CA GLN A 76 -4.66 4.48 0.77
C GLN A 76 -5.98 4.68 0.00
N LEU A 77 -7.08 4.11 0.50
CA LEU A 77 -8.38 4.17 -0.15
C LEU A 77 -8.91 5.61 -0.21
N VAL A 78 -9.12 6.10 -1.43
CA VAL A 78 -9.79 7.39 -1.69
C VAL A 78 -11.23 7.36 -1.17
N TYR A 79 -11.91 6.23 -1.32
CA TYR A 79 -13.21 5.90 -0.75
C TYR A 79 -13.29 4.40 -0.43
N THR A 80 -14.07 4.03 0.58
CA THR A 80 -14.27 2.63 0.96
C THR A 80 -15.26 1.93 0.01
N PRO A 81 -14.90 0.81 -0.63
CA PRO A 81 -15.84 -0.03 -1.35
C PRO A 81 -17.03 -0.48 -0.48
N SER A 82 -18.26 -0.31 -0.97
CA SER A 82 -19.50 -0.76 -0.29
C SER A 82 -19.51 -2.27 0.03
N CYS A 83 -18.62 -3.03 -0.62
CA CYS A 83 -18.35 -4.45 -0.41
C CYS A 83 -17.72 -4.81 0.95
N MET A 84 -17.22 -3.84 1.71
CA MET A 84 -16.49 -4.06 2.97
C MET A 84 -17.38 -3.92 4.21
N ASN A 85 -18.52 -3.21 4.11
CA ASN A 85 -19.35 -2.84 5.26
C ASN A 85 -20.35 -3.95 5.66
N GLY A 86 -19.88 -5.19 5.81
CA GLY A 86 -20.70 -6.31 6.27
C GLY A 86 -20.09 -7.69 6.03
N THR A 87 -20.55 -8.68 6.80
CA THR A 87 -20.11 -10.09 6.75
C THR A 87 -20.44 -10.80 5.44
N ALA A 88 -21.41 -10.30 4.66
CA ALA A 88 -21.80 -10.84 3.37
C ALA A 88 -21.77 -9.77 2.27
N CYS A 89 -21.32 -10.15 1.08
CA CYS A 89 -21.32 -9.28 -0.09
C CYS A 89 -22.75 -9.01 -0.59
N LYS A 90 -23.24 -7.78 -0.40
CA LYS A 90 -24.56 -7.36 -0.91
C LYS A 90 -24.71 -7.48 -2.44
N HIS A 91 -23.61 -7.62 -3.18
CA HIS A 91 -23.60 -7.71 -4.64
C HIS A 91 -23.94 -9.11 -5.19
N HIS A 92 -24.00 -10.17 -4.37
CA HIS A 92 -24.36 -11.51 -4.87
C HIS A 92 -25.84 -11.66 -5.27
N LEU A 93 -26.66 -10.60 -5.10
CA LEU A 93 -28.09 -10.62 -5.40
C LEU A 93 -28.43 -10.36 -6.89
N MET A 94 -27.55 -9.73 -7.68
CA MET A 94 -27.78 -9.51 -9.11
C MET A 94 -26.51 -9.73 -9.95
N PRO A 95 -26.47 -10.74 -10.85
CA PRO A 95 -25.28 -11.05 -11.64
C PRO A 95 -25.12 -10.07 -12.81
N ALA A 96 -24.09 -9.21 -12.73
CA ALA A 96 -23.69 -8.39 -13.87
C ALA A 96 -23.06 -9.26 -14.98
N LYS A 97 -23.36 -8.91 -16.23
CA LYS A 97 -22.90 -9.55 -17.47
C LYS A 97 -21.90 -8.64 -18.20
N PRO A 98 -21.05 -9.16 -19.11
CA PRO A 98 -20.31 -8.29 -20.01
C PRO A 98 -21.27 -7.47 -20.89
N ILE A 99 -20.80 -6.37 -21.45
CA ILE A 99 -21.49 -5.64 -22.52
C ILE A 99 -21.83 -6.58 -23.70
N PRO A 100 -22.93 -6.32 -24.44
CA PRO A 100 -23.32 -7.14 -25.58
C PRO A 100 -22.38 -6.94 -26.78
N GLY A 101 -22.27 -7.95 -27.64
CA GLY A 101 -21.33 -7.95 -28.76
C GLY A 101 -21.45 -6.76 -29.69
N TYR A 102 -22.67 -6.29 -29.99
CA TYR A 102 -22.90 -5.11 -30.84
C TYR A 102 -22.32 -3.82 -30.25
N ALA A 103 -22.23 -3.71 -28.92
CA ALA A 103 -21.65 -2.54 -28.24
C ALA A 103 -20.12 -2.61 -28.22
N GLU A 104 -19.53 -3.81 -28.05
CA GLU A 104 -18.09 -4.02 -28.24
C GLU A 104 -17.66 -3.79 -29.70
N GLU A 105 -18.51 -4.13 -30.67
CA GLU A 105 -18.28 -3.88 -32.10
C GLU A 105 -18.39 -2.39 -32.46
N SER A 106 -19.47 -1.71 -32.02
CA SER A 106 -19.62 -0.26 -32.19
C SER A 106 -18.44 0.51 -31.60
N PHE A 107 -18.05 0.21 -30.35
CA PHE A 107 -16.87 0.79 -29.71
C PHE A 107 -15.59 0.58 -30.55
N LYS A 108 -15.37 -0.62 -31.09
CA LYS A 108 -14.19 -0.92 -31.93
C LYS A 108 -14.19 -0.25 -33.29
N ILE A 109 -15.36 0.11 -33.82
CA ILE A 109 -15.45 0.90 -35.05
C ILE A 109 -14.95 2.32 -34.76
N GLU A 110 -15.47 2.97 -33.71
CA GLU A 110 -15.05 4.33 -33.33
C GLU A 110 -13.57 4.43 -32.95
N VAL A 111 -13.03 3.40 -32.27
CA VAL A 111 -11.58 3.31 -31.98
C VAL A 111 -10.74 3.15 -33.26
N LYS A 112 -11.25 2.50 -34.31
CA LYS A 112 -10.52 2.33 -35.58
C LYS A 112 -10.61 3.55 -36.50
N THR A 113 -11.59 4.42 -36.30
CA THR A 113 -11.77 5.68 -37.03
C THR A 113 -11.17 6.88 -36.29
N ASN A 114 -10.54 6.65 -35.14
CA ASN A 114 -9.97 7.63 -34.23
C ASN A 114 -11.01 8.63 -33.65
N MET A 115 -12.28 8.20 -33.61
CA MET A 115 -13.41 8.93 -33.00
C MET A 115 -13.43 8.64 -31.49
N TRP A 116 -12.42 9.15 -30.79
CA TRP A 116 -12.16 8.75 -29.40
C TRP A 116 -13.28 9.12 -28.44
N CYS A 117 -13.90 10.29 -28.58
CA CYS A 117 -14.99 10.72 -27.70
C CYS A 117 -16.24 9.82 -27.86
N GLU A 118 -16.58 9.47 -29.10
CA GLU A 118 -17.69 8.60 -29.46
C GLU A 118 -17.49 7.19 -28.88
N ALA A 119 -16.27 6.64 -28.97
CA ALA A 119 -15.90 5.39 -28.33
C ALA A 119 -16.10 5.45 -26.79
N LEU A 120 -15.69 6.55 -26.15
CA LEU A 120 -15.84 6.72 -24.70
C LEU A 120 -17.31 6.93 -24.28
N GLU A 121 -18.14 7.57 -25.11
CA GLU A 121 -19.59 7.64 -24.90
C GLU A 121 -20.27 6.26 -24.98
N VAL A 122 -19.88 5.39 -25.94
CA VAL A 122 -20.36 3.99 -25.97
C VAL A 122 -20.03 3.29 -24.65
N CYS A 123 -18.84 3.52 -24.08
CA CYS A 123 -18.49 2.97 -22.76
C CYS A 123 -19.36 3.55 -21.63
N ARG A 124 -19.59 4.87 -21.60
CA ARG A 124 -20.43 5.54 -20.60
C ARG A 124 -21.85 4.99 -20.58
N LEU A 125 -22.46 4.81 -21.76
CA LEU A 125 -23.81 4.28 -21.93
C LEU A 125 -23.90 2.79 -21.52
N CYS A 126 -22.82 2.03 -21.65
CA CYS A 126 -22.81 0.59 -21.38
C CYS A 126 -22.46 0.20 -19.94
N ILE A 127 -21.83 1.07 -19.13
CA ILE A 127 -21.56 0.78 -17.71
C ILE A 127 -22.83 1.02 -16.89
N THR A 128 -23.55 -0.07 -16.61
CA THR A 128 -24.78 -0.07 -15.80
C THR A 128 -24.63 -1.03 -14.61
N PRO A 129 -25.48 -0.99 -13.56
CA PRO A 129 -25.41 -1.96 -12.46
C PRO A 129 -25.44 -3.45 -12.88
N HIS A 130 -25.81 -3.75 -14.13
CA HIS A 130 -25.92 -5.09 -14.69
C HIS A 130 -24.96 -5.37 -15.85
N GLN A 131 -24.20 -4.39 -16.34
CA GLN A 131 -23.32 -4.52 -17.51
C GLN A 131 -21.95 -3.89 -17.27
N TYR A 132 -20.89 -4.69 -17.45
CA TYR A 132 -19.49 -4.30 -17.25
C TYR A 132 -18.69 -4.43 -18.55
N LEU A 133 -17.67 -3.58 -18.73
CA LEU A 133 -16.82 -3.58 -19.93
C LEU A 133 -15.98 -4.87 -20.03
N THR A 134 -15.81 -5.40 -21.24
CA THR A 134 -14.96 -6.58 -21.47
C THR A 134 -13.47 -6.22 -21.35
N ALA A 135 -12.63 -7.24 -21.15
CA ALA A 135 -11.19 -7.04 -21.02
C ALA A 135 -10.53 -6.45 -22.27
N ASN A 136 -11.16 -6.61 -23.45
CA ASN A 136 -10.72 -5.98 -24.69
C ASN A 136 -11.01 -4.47 -24.64
N VAL A 137 -12.28 -4.08 -24.45
CA VAL A 137 -12.67 -2.67 -24.36
C VAL A 137 -11.89 -1.93 -23.25
N LEU A 138 -11.64 -2.57 -22.11
CA LEU A 138 -10.80 -1.97 -21.06
C LEU A 138 -9.34 -1.72 -21.50
N LYS A 139 -8.74 -2.60 -22.33
CA LYS A 139 -7.42 -2.37 -22.93
C LYS A 139 -7.47 -1.30 -24.01
N ASP A 140 -8.51 -1.29 -24.83
CA ASP A 140 -8.66 -0.35 -25.92
C ASP A 140 -8.86 1.09 -25.38
N VAL A 141 -9.57 1.26 -24.26
CA VAL A 141 -9.60 2.53 -23.50
C VAL A 141 -8.19 2.95 -23.02
N VAL A 142 -7.33 1.99 -22.68
CA VAL A 142 -5.91 2.27 -22.38
C VAL A 142 -5.10 2.58 -23.65
N GLU A 143 -5.42 1.99 -24.80
CA GLU A 143 -4.82 2.37 -26.08
C GLU A 143 -5.17 3.82 -26.44
N ILE A 144 -6.36 4.33 -26.12
CA ILE A 144 -6.71 5.75 -26.28
C ILE A 144 -5.79 6.61 -25.41
N ILE A 145 -5.63 6.29 -24.11
CA ILE A 145 -4.71 7.02 -23.21
C ILE A 145 -3.29 7.06 -23.78
N LEU A 146 -2.79 5.93 -24.28
CA LEU A 146 -1.42 5.83 -24.77
C LEU A 146 -1.19 6.49 -26.13
N ASN A 147 -2.19 6.52 -27.03
CA ASN A 147 -1.95 6.81 -28.45
C ASN A 147 -2.74 7.98 -29.04
N ALA A 148 -3.77 8.54 -28.39
CA ALA A 148 -4.51 9.68 -28.97
C ALA A 148 -3.58 10.89 -29.21
N HIS A 149 -3.66 11.58 -30.35
CA HIS A 149 -2.93 12.82 -30.62
C HIS A 149 -3.87 14.03 -30.61
N GLU A 150 -3.32 15.25 -30.53
CA GLU A 150 -4.10 16.46 -30.78
C GLU A 150 -4.46 16.54 -32.27
N ASP A 151 -5.74 16.73 -32.54
CA ASP A 151 -6.30 16.91 -33.88
C ASP A 151 -6.96 18.30 -33.92
N PRO A 152 -6.45 19.28 -34.70
CA PRO A 152 -7.00 20.63 -34.74
C PRO A 152 -8.46 20.72 -35.19
N ASP A 153 -8.95 19.69 -35.89
CA ASP A 153 -10.34 19.62 -36.37
C ASP A 153 -11.31 19.05 -35.31
N MET A 154 -10.79 18.60 -34.15
CA MET A 154 -11.57 17.98 -33.07
C MET A 154 -11.81 18.94 -31.89
N ASN A 155 -13.02 18.89 -31.33
CA ASN A 155 -13.45 19.75 -30.22
C ASN A 155 -13.06 19.24 -28.81
N TYR A 156 -11.93 18.53 -28.67
CA TYR A 156 -11.41 18.05 -27.39
C TYR A 156 -9.91 18.30 -27.25
N SER A 157 -9.42 18.37 -26.00
CA SER A 157 -7.99 18.32 -25.72
C SER A 157 -7.57 16.92 -25.27
N VAL A 158 -6.36 16.49 -25.64
CA VAL A 158 -5.80 15.19 -25.23
C VAL A 158 -5.81 15.00 -23.70
N PRO A 159 -5.45 16.00 -22.86
CA PRO A 159 -5.59 15.87 -21.41
C PRO A 159 -7.03 15.58 -20.94
N SER A 160 -8.03 16.22 -21.53
CA SER A 160 -9.45 15.96 -21.20
C SER A 160 -9.87 14.54 -21.59
N LEU A 161 -9.40 14.06 -22.76
CA LEU A 161 -9.67 12.70 -23.24
C LEU A 161 -9.02 11.64 -22.33
N ILE A 162 -7.80 11.88 -21.85
CA ILE A 162 -7.13 11.01 -20.87
C ILE A 162 -7.89 10.99 -19.54
N GLU A 163 -8.29 12.15 -19.01
CA GLU A 163 -9.12 12.23 -17.79
C GLU A 163 -10.44 11.44 -17.96
N GLU A 164 -11.06 11.49 -19.14
CA GLU A 164 -12.28 10.75 -19.46
C GLU A 164 -12.07 9.23 -19.49
N CYS A 165 -10.98 8.76 -20.12
CA CYS A 165 -10.60 7.35 -20.09
C CYS A 165 -10.41 6.85 -18.65
N GLN A 166 -9.69 7.61 -17.81
CA GLN A 166 -9.52 7.28 -16.38
C GLN A 166 -10.86 7.25 -15.63
N GLN A 167 -11.81 8.14 -15.96
CA GLN A 167 -13.15 8.14 -15.37
C GLN A 167 -13.95 6.89 -15.75
N ILE A 168 -13.90 6.45 -17.00
CA ILE A 168 -14.57 5.22 -17.48
C ILE A 168 -14.01 3.97 -16.78
N LEU A 169 -12.68 3.87 -16.65
CA LEU A 169 -12.03 2.79 -15.90
C LEU A 169 -12.47 2.80 -14.43
N SER A 170 -12.41 3.95 -13.75
CA SER A 170 -12.84 4.13 -12.35
C SER A 170 -14.34 3.83 -12.13
N GLN A 171 -15.20 4.26 -13.05
CA GLN A 171 -16.63 3.97 -13.03
C GLN A 171 -16.90 2.48 -13.15
N ASN A 172 -16.25 1.80 -14.11
CA ASN A 172 -16.37 0.35 -14.27
C ASN A 172 -15.86 -0.41 -13.04
N PHE A 173 -14.67 -0.10 -12.51
CA PHE A 173 -14.11 -0.78 -11.33
C PHE A 173 -14.95 -0.56 -10.08
N SER A 174 -15.49 0.64 -9.87
CA SER A 174 -16.27 0.99 -8.68
C SER A 174 -17.73 0.56 -8.73
N SER A 175 -18.27 0.26 -9.91
CA SER A 175 -19.60 -0.34 -10.14
C SER A 175 -19.54 -1.87 -10.16
N HIS A 176 -18.41 -2.43 -10.62
CA HIS A 176 -18.19 -3.86 -10.77
C HIS A 176 -16.94 -4.31 -10.00
N PRO A 177 -16.99 -4.35 -8.66
CA PRO A 177 -15.85 -4.76 -7.85
C PRO A 177 -15.48 -6.23 -8.14
N PRO A 178 -14.19 -6.62 -8.05
CA PRO A 178 -13.70 -7.97 -8.38
C PRO A 178 -14.36 -9.14 -7.63
N CYS A 179 -15.12 -8.84 -6.58
CA CYS A 179 -15.82 -9.79 -5.74
C CYS A 179 -17.30 -10.02 -6.08
N LEU A 180 -17.85 -9.27 -7.06
CA LEU A 180 -19.26 -9.38 -7.49
C LEU A 180 -19.50 -10.72 -8.21
N SER A 181 -18.65 -11.09 -9.17
CA SER A 181 -18.76 -12.37 -9.87
C SER A 181 -17.39 -12.94 -10.28
N LYS A 182 -17.32 -14.28 -10.47
CA LYS A 182 -16.13 -14.93 -11.04
C LYS A 182 -15.80 -14.43 -12.45
N GLY A 183 -16.82 -14.02 -13.22
CA GLY A 183 -16.67 -13.46 -14.57
C GLY A 183 -15.92 -12.12 -14.55
N ILE A 184 -16.30 -11.21 -13.65
CA ILE A 184 -15.60 -9.93 -13.45
C ILE A 184 -14.17 -10.15 -12.97
N ARG A 185 -13.95 -11.08 -12.01
CA ARG A 185 -12.58 -11.41 -11.57
C ARG A 185 -11.71 -11.90 -12.74
N LYS A 186 -12.24 -12.78 -13.60
CA LYS A 186 -11.55 -13.26 -14.80
C LYS A 186 -11.32 -12.12 -15.80
N CYS A 187 -12.28 -11.21 -15.98
CA CYS A 187 -12.15 -10.03 -16.82
C CYS A 187 -10.95 -9.18 -16.39
N TYR A 188 -10.84 -8.87 -15.09
CA TYR A 188 -9.73 -8.06 -14.57
C TYR A 188 -8.37 -8.76 -14.59
N ILE A 189 -8.30 -10.07 -14.34
CA ILE A 189 -7.05 -10.82 -14.56
C ILE A 189 -6.64 -10.71 -16.03
N THR A 190 -7.58 -10.93 -16.95
CA THR A 190 -7.33 -10.84 -18.41
C THR A 190 -6.87 -9.43 -18.81
N PHE A 191 -7.55 -8.38 -18.33
CA PHE A 191 -7.18 -6.98 -18.58
C PHE A 191 -5.74 -6.68 -18.14
N LEU A 192 -5.35 -7.13 -16.94
CA LEU A 192 -4.04 -6.81 -16.35
C LEU A 192 -2.88 -7.62 -16.96
N THR A 193 -3.08 -8.89 -17.30
CA THR A 193 -1.97 -9.84 -17.57
C THR A 193 -1.98 -10.54 -18.92
N SER A 194 -3.02 -10.38 -19.76
CA SER A 194 -3.03 -10.97 -21.11
C SER A 194 -2.53 -9.96 -22.16
N PRO A 195 -1.98 -10.42 -23.32
CA PRO A 195 -1.31 -9.58 -24.31
C PRO A 195 -2.09 -8.32 -24.70
N MET A 196 -1.39 -7.20 -24.87
CA MET A 196 -1.96 -6.01 -25.52
C MET A 196 -2.03 -6.21 -27.05
N GLU A 197 -2.76 -5.35 -27.76
CA GLU A 197 -2.79 -5.39 -29.22
C GLU A 197 -1.39 -5.09 -29.80
N LEU A 198 -0.92 -5.91 -30.74
CA LEU A 198 0.43 -5.78 -31.29
C LEU A 198 0.63 -4.53 -32.16
N LYS A 199 -0.45 -3.99 -32.76
CA LYS A 199 -0.41 -2.90 -33.75
C LYS A 199 0.62 -3.15 -34.86
N GLU A 200 0.63 -4.37 -35.42
CA GLU A 200 1.59 -4.85 -36.42
C GLU A 200 1.71 -3.97 -37.67
N ASN A 201 0.68 -3.15 -37.94
CA ASN A 201 0.61 -2.23 -39.05
C ASN A 201 1.23 -0.85 -38.77
N THR A 202 1.84 -0.57 -37.61
CA THR A 202 2.45 0.73 -37.26
C THR A 202 3.93 0.61 -36.91
N PHE A 203 4.63 1.74 -36.79
CA PHE A 203 6.06 1.79 -36.43
C PHE A 203 6.34 1.62 -34.92
N THR A 204 5.46 0.94 -34.18
CA THR A 204 5.62 0.76 -32.73
C THR A 204 6.76 -0.19 -32.37
N ASN A 205 7.47 0.09 -31.26
CA ASN A 205 8.45 -0.83 -30.68
C ASN A 205 7.95 -1.50 -29.38
N ARG A 206 6.61 -1.55 -29.18
CA ARG A 206 5.98 -2.05 -27.95
C ARG A 206 6.29 -3.51 -27.59
N THR A 207 6.69 -4.33 -28.56
CA THR A 207 7.11 -5.73 -28.36
C THR A 207 8.39 -5.85 -27.53
N GLU A 208 9.33 -4.92 -27.70
CA GLU A 208 10.58 -4.83 -26.90
C GLU A 208 10.28 -4.66 -25.40
N PHE A 209 9.19 -3.93 -25.09
CA PHE A 209 8.74 -3.66 -23.72
C PHE A 209 7.78 -4.72 -23.19
N GLY A 210 7.57 -5.82 -23.91
CA GLY A 210 6.82 -6.96 -23.41
C GLY A 210 5.30 -6.75 -23.37
N CYS A 211 4.73 -6.15 -24.43
CA CYS A 211 3.27 -6.08 -24.62
C CYS A 211 2.59 -7.47 -24.63
N ASP A 212 3.33 -8.52 -25.00
CA ASP A 212 2.97 -9.94 -24.92
C ASP A 212 2.67 -10.40 -23.47
N LYS A 213 3.36 -9.81 -22.48
CA LYS A 213 3.22 -10.12 -21.05
C LYS A 213 2.12 -9.31 -20.35
N GLY A 214 1.34 -8.57 -21.13
CA GLY A 214 0.17 -7.83 -20.70
C GLY A 214 0.45 -6.43 -20.15
N LEU A 215 -0.65 -5.70 -19.95
CA LEU A 215 -0.67 -4.25 -19.70
C LEU A 215 0.34 -3.79 -18.65
N VAL A 216 0.30 -4.39 -17.46
CA VAL A 216 1.11 -3.90 -16.34
C VAL A 216 2.60 -4.13 -16.60
N LYS A 217 2.98 -5.22 -17.28
CA LYS A 217 4.39 -5.49 -17.58
C LYS A 217 4.92 -4.53 -18.66
N TYR A 218 4.10 -4.26 -19.68
CA TYR A 218 4.39 -3.25 -20.69
C TYR A 218 4.66 -1.88 -20.06
N CYS A 219 3.73 -1.38 -19.23
CA CYS A 219 3.86 -0.06 -18.62
C CYS A 219 5.11 0.06 -17.74
N TRP A 220 5.44 -0.97 -16.94
CA TRP A 220 6.65 -0.93 -16.10
C TRP A 220 7.94 -0.98 -16.90
N ASN A 221 8.05 -1.89 -17.86
CA ASN A 221 9.23 -1.99 -18.73
C ASN A 221 9.43 -0.69 -19.51
N ARG A 222 8.36 -0.09 -20.02
CA ARG A 222 8.46 1.17 -20.76
C ARG A 222 8.81 2.34 -19.84
N LEU A 223 8.25 2.42 -18.63
CA LEU A 223 8.59 3.47 -17.67
C LEU A 223 10.07 3.42 -17.25
N GLU A 224 10.62 2.21 -17.05
CA GLU A 224 12.05 2.01 -16.77
C GLU A 224 12.94 2.55 -17.90
N TYR A 225 12.56 2.30 -19.16
CA TYR A 225 13.24 2.90 -20.31
C TYR A 225 13.09 4.43 -20.37
N GLU A 226 11.89 4.98 -20.15
CA GLU A 226 11.68 6.43 -20.17
C GLU A 226 12.40 7.17 -19.03
N VAL A 227 12.71 6.51 -17.91
CA VAL A 227 13.55 7.06 -16.83
C VAL A 227 15.05 6.96 -17.14
N SER A 228 15.47 5.99 -17.97
CA SER A 228 16.89 5.78 -18.32
C SER A 228 17.49 6.91 -19.18
N SER A 229 18.82 6.99 -19.17
CA SER A 229 19.61 7.86 -20.06
C SER A 229 19.39 7.58 -21.55
N PHE A 230 18.92 6.39 -21.93
CA PHE A 230 18.73 5.98 -23.33
C PHE A 230 17.50 6.62 -23.99
N SER A 231 16.50 7.06 -23.22
CA SER A 231 15.30 7.67 -23.79
C SER A 231 15.56 9.08 -24.31
N LYS A 232 15.11 9.37 -25.54
CA LYS A 232 15.15 10.72 -26.15
C LYS A 232 14.02 11.59 -25.58
N ASP A 233 14.27 12.88 -25.36
CA ASP A 233 13.26 13.79 -24.79
C ASP A 233 12.17 14.19 -25.78
N GLY A 234 12.49 14.26 -27.07
CA GLY A 234 11.51 14.44 -28.16
C GLY A 234 10.86 13.12 -28.60
N PRO A 235 10.13 13.14 -29.73
CA PRO A 235 9.64 11.93 -30.41
C PRO A 235 10.76 10.91 -30.66
N LEU A 236 10.44 9.62 -30.65
CA LEU A 236 11.41 8.56 -30.92
C LEU A 236 11.60 8.28 -32.43
N LEU A 237 10.60 8.68 -33.22
CA LEU A 237 10.50 8.48 -34.68
C LEU A 237 10.24 9.83 -35.35
N ASP A 238 10.65 9.97 -36.61
CA ASP A 238 10.32 11.12 -37.45
C ASP A 238 9.21 10.76 -38.47
N ARG A 239 8.14 11.55 -38.53
CA ARG A 239 7.00 11.33 -39.44
C ARG A 239 7.39 11.55 -40.91
N CYS A 240 8.22 12.54 -41.18
CA CYS A 240 8.62 12.94 -42.52
C CYS A 240 9.61 11.94 -43.13
N GLU A 241 10.60 11.46 -42.36
CA GLU A 241 11.56 10.45 -42.82
C GLU A 241 10.90 9.12 -43.17
N ASN A 242 9.85 8.73 -42.44
CA ASN A 242 9.18 7.43 -42.58
C ASN A 242 7.93 7.47 -43.49
N THR A 243 7.56 8.62 -44.04
CA THR A 243 6.45 8.71 -45.02
C THR A 243 6.97 8.44 -46.44
N PRO A 244 6.35 7.53 -47.22
CA PRO A 244 6.72 7.31 -48.62
C PRO A 244 6.68 8.62 -49.42
N SER A 245 7.78 8.96 -50.10
CA SER A 245 7.99 10.24 -50.80
C SER A 245 6.86 10.59 -51.78
N GLU A 246 6.33 9.60 -52.48
CA GLU A 246 5.19 9.71 -53.41
C GLU A 246 3.89 10.18 -52.74
N MET A 247 3.73 9.95 -51.44
CA MET A 247 2.49 10.21 -50.70
C MET A 247 2.51 11.52 -49.90
N VAL A 248 3.68 12.09 -49.61
CA VAL A 248 3.91 13.23 -48.68
C VAL A 248 2.99 14.44 -48.94
N LYS A 249 2.57 14.69 -50.19
CA LYS A 249 1.71 15.82 -50.58
C LYS A 249 0.31 15.41 -51.04
N SER A 250 -0.22 14.29 -50.53
CA SER A 250 -1.52 13.73 -50.95
C SER A 250 -2.46 13.48 -49.78
N VAL A 251 -3.78 13.55 -50.02
CA VAL A 251 -4.81 13.17 -49.03
C VAL A 251 -4.67 11.71 -48.59
N LYS A 252 -4.26 10.82 -49.52
CA LYS A 252 -3.94 9.43 -49.20
C LYS A 252 -2.75 9.32 -48.22
N GLY A 253 -1.74 10.17 -48.40
CA GLY A 253 -0.61 10.28 -47.48
C GLY A 253 -1.01 10.80 -46.10
N LEU A 254 -1.91 11.78 -46.02
CA LEU A 254 -2.45 12.26 -44.74
C LEU A 254 -3.19 11.14 -43.98
N HIS A 255 -4.06 10.40 -44.67
CA HIS A 255 -4.77 9.26 -44.05
C HIS A 255 -3.81 8.14 -43.63
N TRP A 256 -2.82 7.82 -44.47
CA TRP A 256 -1.76 6.85 -44.14
C TRP A 256 -0.94 7.31 -42.92
N GLN A 257 -0.55 8.59 -42.86
CA GLN A 257 0.13 9.15 -41.70
C GLN A 257 -0.74 9.03 -40.44
N LYS A 258 -2.04 9.32 -40.51
CA LYS A 258 -2.96 9.16 -39.37
C LYS A 258 -2.99 7.71 -38.88
N GLU A 259 -3.10 6.74 -39.79
CA GLU A 259 -3.09 5.30 -39.48
C GLU A 259 -1.75 4.81 -38.88
N LYS A 260 -0.60 5.30 -39.38
CA LYS A 260 0.74 4.80 -39.02
C LYS A 260 1.41 5.52 -37.86
N PHE A 261 1.04 6.78 -37.61
CA PHE A 261 1.76 7.70 -36.74
C PHE A 261 0.95 8.27 -35.58
N GLU A 262 -0.34 7.93 -35.44
CA GLU A 262 -1.06 8.12 -34.16
C GLU A 262 -0.69 7.02 -33.16
N ILE A 263 0.59 7.05 -32.73
CA ILE A 263 1.20 6.08 -31.83
C ILE A 263 1.98 6.77 -30.70
N TYR A 264 2.16 6.05 -29.59
CA TYR A 264 2.84 6.49 -28.38
C TYR A 264 4.30 6.96 -28.61
N GLU A 265 5.02 6.35 -29.54
CA GLU A 265 6.43 6.63 -29.84
C GLU A 265 6.67 8.04 -30.39
N LEU A 266 5.64 8.70 -30.93
CA LEU A 266 5.73 10.04 -31.50
C LEU A 266 5.46 11.18 -30.51
N LEU A 267 5.09 10.84 -29.27
CA LEU A 267 4.87 11.80 -28.20
C LEU A 267 6.19 12.24 -27.56
N GLY A 268 6.23 13.41 -26.93
CA GLY A 268 7.39 13.88 -26.15
C GLY A 268 7.58 13.07 -24.86
N ARG A 269 8.80 12.97 -24.33
CA ARG A 269 9.13 12.09 -23.18
C ARG A 269 8.34 12.41 -21.90
N THR A 270 8.17 13.68 -21.58
CA THR A 270 7.35 14.14 -20.44
C THR A 270 5.90 13.64 -20.56
N GLU A 271 5.35 13.68 -21.77
CA GLU A 271 4.01 13.18 -22.07
C GLU A 271 3.94 11.65 -22.08
N ARG A 272 4.93 10.97 -22.68
CA ARG A 272 5.10 9.51 -22.65
C ARG A 272 5.11 8.97 -21.22
N ILE A 273 5.83 9.63 -20.31
CA ILE A 273 5.83 9.32 -18.87
C ILE A 273 4.45 9.62 -18.26
N GLY A 274 3.86 10.78 -18.53
CA GLY A 274 2.55 11.16 -18.00
C GLY A 274 1.43 10.19 -18.35
N ARG A 275 1.38 9.70 -19.59
CA ARG A 275 0.40 8.70 -20.05
C ARG A 275 0.62 7.34 -19.38
N LEU A 276 1.86 6.89 -19.22
CA LEU A 276 2.15 5.67 -18.43
C LEU A 276 1.69 5.81 -16.98
N MET A 277 1.94 6.96 -16.35
CA MET A 277 1.48 7.20 -14.98
C MET A 277 -0.05 7.25 -14.88
N ALA A 278 -0.76 7.84 -15.84
CA ALA A 278 -2.22 7.84 -15.88
C ALA A 278 -2.83 6.42 -16.01
N VAL A 279 -2.18 5.53 -16.76
CA VAL A 279 -2.54 4.12 -16.87
C VAL A 279 -2.23 3.37 -15.56
N LEU A 280 -1.06 3.58 -14.98
CA LEU A 280 -0.66 2.97 -13.70
C LEU A 280 -1.52 3.45 -12.52
N GLU A 281 -2.02 4.68 -12.54
CA GLU A 281 -3.00 5.21 -11.58
C GLU A 281 -4.33 4.47 -11.70
N SER A 282 -4.84 4.31 -12.92
CA SER A 282 -6.09 3.58 -13.19
C SER A 282 -5.99 2.12 -12.73
N VAL A 283 -4.85 1.47 -12.98
CA VAL A 283 -4.57 0.11 -12.50
C VAL A 283 -4.48 0.07 -10.97
N VAL A 284 -3.82 1.03 -10.33
CA VAL A 284 -3.65 0.98 -8.86
C VAL A 284 -4.99 1.10 -8.13
N GLU A 285 -5.95 1.91 -8.61
CA GLU A 285 -7.30 2.00 -8.02
C GLU A 285 -8.00 0.62 -7.98
N LEU A 286 -7.94 -0.14 -9.08
CA LEU A 286 -8.48 -1.51 -9.14
C LEU A 286 -7.80 -2.45 -8.13
N LEU A 287 -6.48 -2.35 -7.99
CA LEU A 287 -5.70 -3.18 -7.06
C LEU A 287 -5.95 -2.81 -5.59
N GLN A 288 -6.12 -1.52 -5.29
CA GLN A 288 -6.53 -1.02 -3.97
C GLN A 288 -7.89 -1.63 -3.56
N PHE A 289 -8.88 -1.63 -4.46
CA PHE A 289 -10.19 -2.22 -4.16
C PHE A 289 -10.17 -3.73 -4.04
N ASP A 290 -9.45 -4.46 -4.91
CA ASP A 290 -9.34 -5.91 -4.75
C ASP A 290 -8.71 -6.26 -3.40
N LEU A 291 -7.58 -5.62 -3.05
CA LEU A 291 -6.85 -5.95 -1.83
C LEU A 291 -7.63 -5.59 -0.56
N ALA A 292 -8.34 -4.46 -0.54
CA ALA A 292 -9.16 -4.07 0.60
C ALA A 292 -10.38 -5.00 0.80
N ILE A 293 -11.08 -5.36 -0.29
CA ILE A 293 -12.21 -6.30 -0.25
C ILE A 293 -11.74 -7.72 0.09
N TRP A 294 -10.56 -8.10 -0.38
CA TRP A 294 -9.93 -9.37 -0.05
C TRP A 294 -9.63 -9.42 1.46
N HIS A 295 -8.97 -8.39 1.99
CA HIS A 295 -8.55 -8.32 3.38
C HIS A 295 -9.75 -8.30 4.34
N SER A 296 -10.86 -7.65 3.98
CA SER A 296 -12.07 -7.63 4.81
C SER A 296 -12.86 -8.95 4.83
N ARG A 297 -12.48 -9.95 4.01
CA ARG A 297 -13.22 -11.23 3.87
C ARG A 297 -12.41 -12.44 4.28
N TYR A 298 -11.12 -12.44 3.94
CA TYR A 298 -10.22 -13.55 4.23
C TYR A 298 -9.42 -13.27 5.51
N THR A 299 -10.13 -12.89 6.59
CA THR A 299 -9.56 -12.61 7.92
C THR A 299 -9.25 -13.89 8.72
N ASN A 300 -9.96 -14.98 8.42
CA ASN A 300 -9.78 -16.29 9.07
C ASN A 300 -8.96 -17.24 8.18
N ASN A 301 -8.08 -18.05 8.78
CA ASN A 301 -7.16 -19.00 8.13
C ASN A 301 -6.10 -18.40 7.18
N GLN A 302 -5.59 -17.20 7.48
CA GLN A 302 -4.56 -16.54 6.67
C GLN A 302 -3.24 -17.34 6.57
N GLY A 303 -2.58 -17.23 5.41
CA GLY A 303 -1.33 -17.92 5.09
C GLY A 303 -1.30 -18.43 3.65
N ARG A 304 -0.26 -19.21 3.31
CA ARG A 304 0.00 -19.71 1.94
C ARG A 304 -1.22 -20.35 1.25
N HIS A 305 -2.09 -21.02 2.00
CA HIS A 305 -3.25 -21.73 1.44
C HIS A 305 -4.29 -20.79 0.82
N ILE A 306 -4.60 -19.64 1.44
CA ILE A 306 -5.56 -18.68 0.85
C ILE A 306 -4.95 -18.05 -0.40
N MET A 307 -3.65 -17.77 -0.43
CA MET A 307 -2.96 -17.33 -1.64
C MET A 307 -2.98 -18.35 -2.80
N ARG A 308 -3.38 -19.61 -2.56
CA ARG A 308 -3.65 -20.61 -3.62
C ARG A 308 -5.10 -20.58 -4.11
N SER A 309 -6.07 -20.50 -3.20
CA SER A 309 -7.51 -20.62 -3.52
C SER A 309 -8.16 -19.29 -3.89
N HIS A 310 -7.74 -18.20 -3.25
CA HIS A 310 -8.25 -16.86 -3.41
C HIS A 310 -7.07 -15.89 -3.47
N LYS A 311 -6.35 -15.87 -4.60
CA LYS A 311 -5.21 -14.98 -4.81
C LYS A 311 -5.68 -13.55 -5.16
N PRO A 312 -5.17 -12.47 -4.52
CA PRO A 312 -5.50 -11.09 -4.89
C PRO A 312 -4.89 -10.71 -6.26
N LEU A 313 -5.50 -9.75 -6.97
CA LEU A 313 -5.13 -9.36 -8.34
C LEU A 313 -3.65 -8.95 -8.46
N LEU A 314 -3.13 -8.16 -7.49
CA LEU A 314 -1.73 -7.74 -7.48
C LEU A 314 -0.77 -8.93 -7.43
N ALA A 315 -1.14 -10.03 -6.78
CA ALA A 315 -0.27 -11.20 -6.71
C ALA A 315 -0.16 -11.94 -8.06
N PHE A 316 -1.09 -11.76 -9.01
CA PHE A 316 -0.94 -12.24 -10.40
C PHE A 316 0.07 -11.40 -11.18
N ILE A 317 0.14 -10.08 -10.92
CA ILE A 317 1.18 -9.21 -11.49
C ILE A 317 2.57 -9.58 -10.90
N LEU A 318 2.64 -9.80 -9.59
CA LEU A 318 3.90 -10.13 -8.92
C LEU A 318 4.42 -11.53 -9.28
N TRP A 319 3.58 -12.56 -9.23
CA TRP A 319 4.03 -13.98 -9.32
C TRP A 319 3.37 -14.79 -10.45
N SER A 320 2.63 -14.16 -11.35
CA SER A 320 1.86 -14.83 -12.42
C SER A 320 0.94 -15.92 -11.84
N ASP A 321 0.67 -17.01 -12.56
CA ASP A 321 -0.05 -18.16 -12.00
C ASP A 321 0.84 -19.12 -11.18
N ASN A 322 2.13 -18.81 -11.03
CA ASN A 322 3.06 -19.70 -10.34
C ASN A 322 2.94 -19.57 -8.82
N VAL A 323 2.11 -20.43 -8.25
CA VAL A 323 1.85 -20.54 -6.81
C VAL A 323 3.11 -20.84 -5.98
N LEU A 324 4.14 -21.48 -6.54
CA LEU A 324 5.39 -21.79 -5.82
C LEU A 324 6.21 -20.53 -5.48
N TYR A 325 6.08 -19.46 -6.28
CA TYR A 325 6.77 -18.19 -6.04
C TYR A 325 6.01 -17.23 -5.12
N THR A 326 4.87 -17.64 -4.53
CA THR A 326 4.12 -16.80 -3.59
C THR A 326 4.99 -16.37 -2.40
N GLY A 327 5.14 -15.06 -2.22
CA GLY A 327 5.99 -14.44 -1.20
C GLY A 327 7.47 -14.29 -1.59
N ALA A 328 7.90 -14.74 -2.77
CA ALA A 328 9.28 -14.55 -3.23
C ALA A 328 9.47 -13.15 -3.85
N CYS A 329 10.55 -12.45 -3.49
CA CYS A 329 10.93 -11.22 -4.17
C CYS A 329 11.62 -11.57 -5.51
N ASN A 330 10.97 -11.26 -6.62
CA ASN A 330 11.43 -11.58 -7.97
C ASN A 330 11.72 -10.31 -8.78
N ASN A 331 11.96 -10.47 -10.09
CA ASN A 331 12.31 -9.34 -10.96
C ASN A 331 11.19 -8.29 -11.07
N ASN A 332 9.91 -8.67 -11.01
CA ASN A 332 8.81 -7.69 -11.00
C ASN A 332 8.79 -6.90 -9.68
N CYS A 333 9.02 -7.54 -8.54
CA CYS A 333 9.18 -6.85 -7.26
C CYS A 333 10.36 -5.86 -7.31
N ARG A 334 11.54 -6.31 -7.78
CA ARG A 334 12.75 -5.47 -7.89
C ARG A 334 12.58 -4.30 -8.86
N GLN A 335 11.91 -4.49 -10.00
CA GLN A 335 11.64 -3.42 -10.97
C GLN A 335 10.80 -2.28 -10.35
N ILE A 336 9.73 -2.62 -9.63
CA ILE A 336 8.85 -1.62 -9.00
C ILE A 336 9.59 -0.91 -7.84
N LEU A 337 10.40 -1.64 -7.07
CA LEU A 337 11.29 -1.04 -6.06
C LEU A 337 12.29 -0.06 -6.66
N LYS A 338 13.01 -0.46 -7.72
CA LYS A 338 13.93 0.41 -8.46
C LYS A 338 13.25 1.67 -8.97
N LEU A 339 12.07 1.55 -9.60
CA LEU A 339 11.33 2.70 -10.10
C LEU A 339 10.90 3.64 -8.98
N PHE A 340 10.38 3.14 -7.85
CA PHE A 340 10.06 4.00 -6.70
C PHE A 340 11.29 4.77 -6.22
N VAL A 341 12.42 4.07 -6.06
CA VAL A 341 13.70 4.65 -5.64
C VAL A 341 14.18 5.72 -6.61
N LEU A 342 14.14 5.45 -7.93
CA LEU A 342 14.57 6.41 -8.96
C LEU A 342 13.68 7.66 -9.00
N PHE A 343 12.36 7.53 -8.85
CA PHE A 343 11.45 8.69 -8.82
C PHE A 343 11.73 9.60 -7.62
N VAL A 344 12.06 9.03 -6.45
CA VAL A 344 12.43 9.80 -5.26
C VAL A 344 13.84 10.41 -5.42
N HIS A 345 14.83 9.62 -5.82
CA HIS A 345 16.23 10.04 -5.99
C HIS A 345 16.36 11.18 -7.02
N LEU A 346 15.70 11.04 -8.17
CA LEU A 346 15.73 12.03 -9.24
C LEU A 346 14.78 13.22 -9.01
N GLY A 347 13.98 13.23 -7.95
CA GLY A 347 13.09 14.35 -7.61
C GLY A 347 11.93 14.55 -8.61
N TYR A 348 11.29 13.47 -9.06
CA TYR A 348 10.12 13.53 -9.94
C TYR A 348 8.93 14.27 -9.26
N PRO A 349 7.96 14.79 -10.05
CA PRO A 349 6.78 15.46 -9.51
C PRO A 349 6.08 14.66 -8.41
N LYS A 350 5.66 15.35 -7.34
CA LYS A 350 5.06 14.69 -6.17
C LYS A 350 3.85 13.81 -6.51
N CYS A 351 3.03 14.22 -7.49
CA CYS A 351 1.90 13.41 -8.00
C CYS A 351 2.35 12.00 -8.46
N TYR A 352 3.55 11.87 -9.01
CA TYR A 352 4.12 10.61 -9.46
C TYR A 352 4.83 9.83 -8.36
N VAL A 353 5.52 10.52 -7.44
CA VAL A 353 6.11 9.89 -6.24
C VAL A 353 5.02 9.29 -5.35
N ASP A 354 3.91 10.00 -5.13
CA ASP A 354 2.76 9.52 -4.35
C ASP A 354 2.09 8.29 -5.02
N LEU A 355 2.05 8.22 -6.36
CA LEU A 355 1.57 7.06 -7.10
C LEU A 355 2.53 5.85 -6.94
N MET A 356 3.83 6.06 -7.10
CA MET A 356 4.84 5.00 -6.88
C MET A 356 4.84 4.50 -5.43
N LEU A 357 4.62 5.40 -4.46
CA LEU A 357 4.43 5.06 -3.06
C LEU A 357 3.18 4.19 -2.84
N THR A 358 2.09 4.50 -3.54
CA THR A 358 0.85 3.70 -3.47
C THR A 358 1.10 2.27 -3.98
N TRP A 359 1.82 2.12 -5.09
CA TRP A 359 2.26 0.82 -5.61
C TRP A 359 3.16 0.06 -4.63
N LEU A 360 4.20 0.71 -4.09
CA LEU A 360 5.06 0.15 -3.05
C LEU A 360 4.23 -0.35 -1.86
N LYS A 361 3.31 0.48 -1.35
CA LYS A 361 2.48 0.17 -0.20
C LYS A 361 1.64 -1.08 -0.44
N LEU A 362 0.96 -1.19 -1.57
CA LEU A 362 0.17 -2.39 -1.90
C LEU A 362 1.03 -3.65 -1.99
N ILE A 363 2.23 -3.57 -2.56
CA ILE A 363 3.17 -4.71 -2.63
C ILE A 363 3.57 -5.12 -1.22
N VAL A 364 3.97 -4.18 -0.36
CA VAL A 364 4.31 -4.47 1.04
C VAL A 364 3.13 -5.09 1.78
N GLN A 365 1.89 -4.64 1.56
CA GLN A 365 0.70 -5.27 2.15
C GLN A 365 0.47 -6.69 1.63
N VAL A 366 0.70 -6.98 0.34
CA VAL A 366 0.61 -8.36 -0.20
C VAL A 366 1.70 -9.28 0.38
N PHE A 367 2.91 -8.77 0.61
CA PHE A 367 3.96 -9.50 1.32
C PHE A 367 3.60 -9.73 2.80
N TYR A 368 3.03 -8.73 3.48
CA TYR A 368 2.54 -8.86 4.86
C TYR A 368 1.45 -9.93 4.99
N ILE A 369 0.49 -9.98 4.06
CA ILE A 369 -0.58 -10.99 4.01
C ILE A 369 -0.04 -12.42 3.74
N CYS A 370 1.19 -12.56 3.25
CA CYS A 370 1.84 -13.87 3.12
C CYS A 370 2.41 -14.40 4.46
N GLU A 371 2.56 -13.56 5.48
CA GLU A 371 3.09 -13.96 6.79
C GLU A 371 2.13 -14.92 7.51
N SER A 372 2.69 -15.67 8.47
CA SER A 372 1.89 -16.57 9.30
C SER A 372 1.22 -15.79 10.42
N ASN A 373 -0.09 -15.98 10.60
CA ASN A 373 -0.91 -15.23 11.56
C ASN A 373 -0.86 -13.70 11.32
N SER A 374 -0.89 -13.26 10.05
CA SER A 374 -0.94 -11.84 9.68
C SER A 374 -2.19 -11.11 10.20
N ASN A 375 -3.21 -11.84 10.64
CA ASN A 375 -4.43 -11.40 11.34
C ASN A 375 -4.27 -11.28 12.87
N SER A 376 -3.04 -11.17 13.37
CA SER A 376 -2.69 -10.98 14.78
C SER A 376 -1.37 -10.21 14.87
N ASP A 377 -1.05 -9.71 16.07
CA ASP A 377 0.26 -9.11 16.39
C ASP A 377 0.72 -8.00 15.41
N PHE A 378 -0.21 -7.25 14.81
CA PHE A 378 0.11 -6.20 13.84
C PHE A 378 0.98 -5.10 14.49
N PRO A 379 2.15 -4.77 13.91
CA PRO A 379 2.72 -5.29 12.67
C PRO A 379 3.59 -6.56 12.88
N ASN A 380 3.04 -7.72 12.51
CA ASN A 380 3.73 -9.01 12.55
C ASN A 380 4.65 -9.16 11.34
N THR A 381 5.89 -8.66 11.47
CA THR A 381 6.89 -8.68 10.39
C THR A 381 7.74 -9.95 10.45
N GLY A 382 7.46 -10.88 9.54
CA GLY A 382 8.12 -12.17 9.47
C GLY A 382 9.10 -12.32 8.30
N LYS A 383 9.18 -13.53 7.76
CA LYS A 383 10.19 -13.92 6.76
C LYS A 383 10.04 -13.15 5.46
N TYR A 384 8.82 -12.90 4.99
CA TYR A 384 8.56 -12.30 3.69
C TYR A 384 8.83 -10.80 3.72
N CYS A 385 8.36 -10.09 4.75
CA CYS A 385 8.65 -8.68 4.97
C CYS A 385 10.17 -8.43 5.13
N ILE A 386 10.88 -9.24 5.91
CA ILE A 386 12.33 -9.12 6.07
C ILE A 386 13.08 -9.42 4.75
N THR A 387 12.64 -10.42 3.98
CA THR A 387 13.25 -10.74 2.68
C THR A 387 13.03 -9.60 1.67
N PHE A 388 11.83 -9.01 1.66
CA PHE A 388 11.52 -7.86 0.82
C PHE A 388 12.35 -6.63 1.21
N ALA A 389 12.47 -6.32 2.52
CA ALA A 389 13.29 -5.23 3.03
C ALA A 389 14.77 -5.38 2.66
N ARG A 390 15.32 -6.61 2.65
CA ARG A 390 16.70 -6.87 2.19
C ARG A 390 16.90 -6.59 0.71
N GLU A 391 15.94 -6.96 -0.14
CA GLU A 391 16.01 -6.66 -1.58
C GLU A 391 15.80 -5.17 -1.86
N PHE A 392 15.01 -4.47 -1.05
CA PHE A 392 14.90 -3.00 -1.08
C PHE A 392 16.23 -2.36 -0.65
N TYR A 393 16.81 -2.79 0.48
CA TYR A 393 18.08 -2.24 0.97
C TYR A 393 19.20 -2.34 -0.08
N LYS A 394 19.33 -3.47 -0.78
CA LYS A 394 20.28 -3.65 -1.89
C LYS A 394 20.12 -2.65 -3.04
N ILE A 395 18.94 -2.07 -3.23
CA ILE A 395 18.67 -1.10 -4.32
C ILE A 395 19.09 0.32 -3.88
N ILE A 396 19.08 0.62 -2.58
CA ILE A 396 19.41 1.94 -2.05
C ILE A 396 20.83 2.04 -1.49
N ALA A 397 21.49 0.91 -1.20
CA ALA A 397 22.81 0.89 -0.57
C ALA A 397 23.90 1.59 -1.39
N ASP A 398 23.76 1.61 -2.72
CA ASP A 398 24.71 2.23 -3.67
C ASP A 398 24.33 3.68 -4.03
N LEU A 399 23.38 4.31 -3.32
CA LEU A 399 22.95 5.69 -3.56
C LEU A 399 23.67 6.69 -2.66
N PRO A 400 23.76 7.97 -3.07
CA PRO A 400 24.21 9.06 -2.19
C PRO A 400 23.37 9.15 -0.91
N ASN A 401 24.03 9.44 0.22
CA ASN A 401 23.43 9.53 1.56
C ASN A 401 22.14 10.38 1.60
N GLU A 402 22.11 11.54 0.95
CA GLU A 402 20.91 12.38 0.83
C GLU A 402 19.74 11.68 0.14
N SER A 403 20.02 10.85 -0.87
CA SER A 403 19.01 10.08 -1.60
C SER A 403 18.51 8.89 -0.78
N VAL A 404 19.41 8.22 -0.03
CA VAL A 404 19.02 7.18 0.93
C VAL A 404 18.07 7.75 1.98
N THR A 405 18.42 8.90 2.57
CA THR A 405 17.57 9.66 3.50
C THR A 405 16.19 9.95 2.89
N LYS A 406 16.11 10.59 1.72
CA LYS A 406 14.84 10.91 1.04
C LYS A 406 13.99 9.67 0.76
N VAL A 407 14.62 8.56 0.38
CA VAL A 407 13.91 7.29 0.16
C VAL A 407 13.37 6.73 1.47
N LEU A 408 14.16 6.71 2.55
CA LEU A 408 13.69 6.25 3.87
C LEU A 408 12.51 7.10 4.37
N GLU A 409 12.57 8.43 4.26
CA GLU A 409 11.47 9.35 4.60
C GLU A 409 10.19 9.08 3.78
N ALA A 410 10.34 8.64 2.52
CA ALA A 410 9.22 8.38 1.62
C ALA A 410 8.59 6.98 1.79
N ILE A 411 9.28 5.97 2.34
CA ILE A 411 8.74 4.61 2.43
C ILE A 411 7.48 4.56 3.31
N GLN A 412 6.47 3.83 2.82
CA GLN A 412 5.29 3.43 3.58
C GLN A 412 4.92 1.97 3.26
N PRO A 413 4.36 1.20 4.22
CA PRO A 413 4.07 1.56 5.62
C PRO A 413 5.33 1.71 6.49
N THR A 414 5.20 2.41 7.62
CA THR A 414 6.30 2.71 8.56
C THR A 414 7.07 1.48 9.05
N PHE A 415 6.42 0.32 9.23
CA PHE A 415 7.14 -0.90 9.59
C PHE A 415 8.18 -1.32 8.53
N MET A 416 7.96 -1.01 7.24
CA MET A 416 8.92 -1.27 6.17
C MET A 416 10.07 -0.24 6.21
N THR A 417 9.78 1.03 6.50
CA THR A 417 10.78 2.06 6.75
C THR A 417 11.71 1.64 7.89
N ASN A 418 11.17 1.15 9.01
CA ASN A 418 11.95 0.61 10.11
C ASN A 418 12.82 -0.59 9.69
N LEU A 419 12.27 -1.56 8.93
CA LEU A 419 13.05 -2.72 8.48
C LEU A 419 14.21 -2.34 7.55
N VAL A 420 13.98 -1.43 6.60
CA VAL A 420 15.02 -0.97 5.67
C VAL A 420 16.03 -0.05 6.38
N GLY A 421 15.57 0.82 7.27
CA GLY A 421 16.39 1.69 8.11
C GLY A 421 17.32 0.91 9.04
N ILE A 422 16.83 -0.14 9.71
CA ILE A 422 17.69 -1.06 10.49
C ILE A 422 18.76 -1.70 9.61
N LEU A 423 18.43 -2.18 8.42
CA LEU A 423 19.42 -2.78 7.50
C LEU A 423 20.52 -1.77 7.10
N HIS A 424 20.15 -0.52 6.85
CA HIS A 424 21.11 0.55 6.58
C HIS A 424 21.97 0.89 7.80
N LEU A 425 21.36 1.03 8.98
CA LEU A 425 22.07 1.28 10.24
C LEU A 425 23.08 0.17 10.58
N LYS A 426 22.73 -1.10 10.36
CA LYS A 426 23.66 -2.22 10.56
C LYS A 426 24.88 -2.15 9.64
N SER A 427 24.72 -1.59 8.44
CA SER A 427 25.82 -1.33 7.51
C SER A 427 26.68 -0.16 7.99
N ILE A 428 26.10 1.04 8.15
CA ILE A 428 26.85 2.27 8.44
C ILE A 428 27.44 2.34 9.85
N LEU A 429 26.84 1.65 10.84
CA LEU A 429 27.36 1.53 12.21
C LEU A 429 28.08 0.20 12.50
N SER A 430 28.17 -0.71 11.51
CA SER A 430 28.74 -2.06 11.68
C SER A 430 28.15 -2.87 12.86
N THR A 431 26.90 -2.59 13.24
CA THR A 431 26.24 -3.22 14.41
C THR A 431 25.52 -4.52 14.07
N LYS A 432 25.49 -5.44 15.04
CA LYS A 432 24.75 -6.72 14.95
C LYS A 432 23.33 -6.65 15.50
N GLU A 433 22.95 -5.56 16.17
CA GLU A 433 21.62 -5.39 16.76
C GLU A 433 20.50 -5.33 15.70
N ASP A 434 19.33 -5.88 16.01
CA ASP A 434 18.14 -5.91 15.14
C ASP A 434 16.99 -5.02 15.67
N GLU A 435 17.22 -4.26 16.75
CA GLU A 435 16.22 -3.40 17.39
C GLU A 435 16.72 -1.96 17.47
N ILE A 436 16.00 -1.00 16.86
CA ILE A 436 16.39 0.41 16.79
C ILE A 436 16.63 1.04 18.17
N LEU A 437 15.83 0.69 19.18
CA LEU A 437 16.02 1.20 20.55
C LEU A 437 17.36 0.75 21.15
N LYS A 438 17.81 -0.47 20.87
CA LYS A 438 19.14 -0.95 21.31
C LYS A 438 20.26 -0.25 20.55
N ILE A 439 20.12 -0.11 19.23
CA ILE A 439 21.07 0.65 18.40
C ILE A 439 21.22 2.08 18.92
N MET A 440 20.10 2.75 19.23
CA MET A 440 20.07 4.10 19.82
C MET A 440 20.75 4.16 21.20
N ILE A 441 20.41 3.24 22.12
CA ILE A 441 21.02 3.17 23.45
C ILE A 441 22.54 2.98 23.35
N ASP A 442 23.00 2.08 22.48
CA ASP A 442 24.42 1.82 22.27
C ASP A 442 25.15 3.01 21.64
N PHE A 443 24.55 3.64 20.62
CA PHE A 443 25.06 4.84 19.97
C PHE A 443 25.25 5.99 20.98
N VAL A 444 24.27 6.16 21.88
CA VAL A 444 24.31 7.18 22.95
C VAL A 444 25.31 6.85 24.06
N LYS A 445 25.35 5.59 24.54
CA LYS A 445 26.29 5.17 25.59
C LYS A 445 27.75 5.22 25.16
N LYS A 446 28.03 4.96 23.88
CA LYS A 446 29.38 4.94 23.31
C LYS A 446 29.82 6.30 22.73
N SER A 447 28.94 7.30 22.75
CA SER A 447 29.13 8.60 22.08
C SER A 447 29.51 8.47 20.60
N ALA A 448 28.99 7.45 19.90
CA ALA A 448 29.54 6.97 18.63
C ALA A 448 29.48 7.98 17.45
N TRP A 449 28.89 9.16 17.65
CA TRP A 449 29.04 10.29 16.74
C TRP A 449 30.46 10.88 16.72
N THR A 450 31.27 10.71 17.77
CA THR A 450 32.65 11.25 17.83
C THR A 450 33.59 10.59 16.82
N ASP A 451 33.25 9.39 16.37
CA ASP A 451 34.05 8.59 15.45
C ASP A 451 33.64 8.83 13.97
N LEU A 452 32.64 9.71 13.74
CA LEU A 452 32.09 10.03 12.43
C LEU A 452 32.57 11.42 11.95
N PRO A 453 32.84 11.60 10.64
CA PRO A 453 33.13 12.90 10.06
C PRO A 453 32.06 13.97 10.36
N ASP A 454 32.51 15.19 10.62
CA ASP A 454 31.64 16.36 10.75
C ASP A 454 30.88 16.63 9.45
N SER A 455 29.64 17.09 9.59
CA SER A 455 28.71 17.34 8.48
C SER A 455 28.78 18.76 7.93
N ASP A 456 28.36 18.96 6.66
CA ASP A 456 28.20 20.30 6.10
C ASP A 456 27.15 21.09 6.94
N PRO A 457 27.51 22.27 7.50
CA PRO A 457 26.60 23.08 8.32
C PRO A 457 25.34 23.60 7.59
N LYS A 458 25.24 23.42 6.26
CA LYS A 458 24.02 23.72 5.48
C LYS A 458 22.99 22.59 5.53
N THR A 459 23.39 21.37 5.87
CA THR A 459 22.51 20.21 5.90
C THR A 459 21.60 20.31 7.13
N LYS A 460 20.29 20.49 6.90
CA LYS A 460 19.28 20.52 7.96
C LYS A 460 18.53 19.20 8.01
N ILE A 461 18.27 18.73 9.23
CA ILE A 461 17.46 17.53 9.45
C ILE A 461 16.02 17.82 9.04
N GLY A 462 15.45 16.96 8.17
CA GLY A 462 14.06 17.03 7.78
C GLY A 462 13.13 16.61 8.91
N VAL A 463 12.09 17.39 9.20
CA VAL A 463 10.99 16.95 10.05
C VAL A 463 10.00 16.18 9.18
N ILE A 464 9.85 14.88 9.48
CA ILE A 464 8.93 13.99 8.77
C ILE A 464 7.49 14.39 9.12
N ASN A 465 6.76 14.91 8.13
CA ASN A 465 5.32 15.13 8.26
C ASN A 465 4.56 13.93 7.69
N PRO A 466 3.83 13.13 8.51
CA PRO A 466 3.12 11.96 8.04
C PRO A 466 1.99 12.36 7.07
N VAL A 467 2.09 11.93 5.81
CA VAL A 467 1.09 12.23 4.76
C VAL A 467 -0.19 11.43 5.00
N ARG A 468 -1.10 11.99 5.81
CA ARG A 468 -2.43 11.42 6.06
C ARG A 468 -3.37 11.70 4.88
N ALA A 469 -3.77 10.64 4.17
CA ALA A 469 -4.73 10.74 3.06
C ALA A 469 -6.11 11.23 3.54
N GLN A 470 -6.50 12.45 3.14
CA GLN A 470 -7.76 13.06 3.58
C GLN A 470 -8.99 12.24 3.13
N PRO A 471 -9.90 11.85 4.04
CA PRO A 471 -11.10 11.09 3.69
C PRO A 471 -12.09 11.93 2.88
N VAL A 472 -12.49 11.45 1.70
CA VAL A 472 -13.55 12.13 0.94
C VAL A 472 -14.93 11.65 1.39
N ARG A 473 -15.57 12.44 2.26
CA ARG A 473 -16.82 12.09 2.97
C ARG A 473 -18.07 11.84 2.08
N ARG A 474 -18.01 12.08 0.76
CA ARG A 474 -19.17 11.97 -0.16
C ARG A 474 -18.71 11.54 -1.56
N LYS A 475 -18.85 10.23 -1.89
CA LYS A 475 -18.43 9.61 -3.17
C LYS A 475 -18.96 10.37 -4.40
N LEU A 476 -20.25 10.66 -4.46
CA LEU A 476 -20.84 11.42 -5.57
C LEU A 476 -20.24 12.81 -5.70
N SER A 477 -20.06 13.57 -4.62
CA SER A 477 -19.40 14.89 -4.72
C SER A 477 -17.91 14.83 -4.98
N PHE A 478 -17.24 13.68 -4.75
CA PHE A 478 -15.86 13.47 -5.16
C PHE A 478 -15.77 13.28 -6.68
N LEU A 479 -16.57 12.35 -7.21
CA LEU A 479 -16.67 12.11 -8.66
C LEU A 479 -17.12 13.39 -9.38
N ILE A 480 -18.15 14.08 -8.86
CA ILE A 480 -18.57 15.39 -9.36
C ILE A 480 -17.51 16.48 -9.16
N LYS A 481 -16.64 16.42 -8.14
CA LYS A 481 -15.48 17.34 -8.04
C LYS A 481 -14.35 16.98 -9.02
N LYS A 482 -14.18 15.70 -9.38
CA LYS A 482 -13.26 15.28 -10.46
C LYS A 482 -13.80 15.82 -11.79
N ILE A 483 -15.09 15.63 -12.08
CA ILE A 483 -15.85 16.16 -13.22
C ILE A 483 -15.95 17.71 -13.24
N LYS A 484 -15.84 18.40 -12.09
CA LYS A 484 -15.81 19.87 -12.03
C LYS A 484 -14.40 20.46 -12.00
N LYS A 485 -13.38 19.67 -11.71
CA LYS A 485 -11.97 20.07 -11.88
C LYS A 485 -11.61 20.14 -13.37
N THR A 486 -12.28 19.36 -14.22
CA THR A 486 -12.17 19.32 -15.69
C THR A 486 -12.28 20.68 -16.41
N VAL A 487 -12.68 21.76 -15.71
CA VAL A 487 -12.74 23.13 -16.24
C VAL A 487 -11.52 23.98 -15.83
N LYS A 488 -10.69 23.54 -14.87
CA LYS A 488 -9.57 24.31 -14.26
C LYS A 488 -8.36 23.47 -13.77
N SER A 489 -8.20 22.19 -14.12
CA SER A 489 -6.97 21.44 -13.81
C SER A 489 -5.84 21.86 -14.76
N THR A 490 -4.82 22.55 -14.25
CA THR A 490 -3.49 22.50 -14.88
C THR A 490 -3.01 21.04 -14.81
N PRO A 491 -2.55 20.42 -15.91
CA PRO A 491 -1.93 19.10 -15.85
C PRO A 491 -0.68 19.12 -14.94
N CYS A 492 -0.27 17.97 -14.40
CA CYS A 492 1.01 17.86 -13.66
C CYS A 492 2.25 18.09 -14.57
N ASN A 493 2.02 18.26 -15.88
CA ASN A 493 3.00 18.55 -16.91
C ASN A 493 2.85 20.01 -17.36
N ASP A 494 3.69 20.91 -16.85
CA ASP A 494 4.03 22.13 -17.59
C ASP A 494 4.90 21.73 -18.78
N ASP A 495 4.66 22.28 -19.98
CA ASP A 495 5.46 21.99 -21.20
C ASP A 495 6.95 22.35 -21.09
N LYS A 496 7.36 22.98 -19.99
CA LYS A 496 8.73 23.35 -19.66
C LYS A 496 9.41 22.37 -18.68
N MET A 497 8.71 21.37 -18.16
CA MET A 497 9.32 20.33 -17.30
C MET A 497 10.09 19.30 -18.14
N CYS A 498 11.41 19.47 -18.18
CA CYS A 498 12.33 18.40 -18.59
C CYS A 498 12.57 17.46 -17.39
N PHE A 499 12.05 16.24 -17.45
CA PHE A 499 12.27 15.27 -16.36
C PHE A 499 13.72 14.76 -16.37
N PRO A 500 14.37 14.63 -15.20
CA PRO A 500 15.71 14.07 -15.11
C PRO A 500 15.77 12.60 -15.58
N LYS A 501 16.97 12.14 -15.93
CA LYS A 501 17.27 10.76 -16.36
C LYS A 501 18.21 10.09 -15.38
N HIS A 502 18.08 8.78 -15.23
CA HIS A 502 19.08 7.97 -14.53
C HIS A 502 20.26 7.67 -15.44
N GLU A 503 21.47 7.98 -14.99
CA GLU A 503 22.72 7.61 -15.67
C GLU A 503 23.32 6.36 -15.02
N GLU A 504 23.35 5.25 -15.75
CA GLU A 504 23.97 4.01 -15.27
C GLU A 504 25.49 4.19 -15.12
N GLY A 505 26.07 3.65 -14.03
CA GLY A 505 27.52 3.54 -13.84
C GLY A 505 28.23 4.66 -13.07
N LYS A 506 27.55 5.76 -12.68
CA LYS A 506 28.16 6.83 -11.85
C LYS A 506 28.13 6.59 -10.32
N GLY A 507 27.77 5.40 -9.86
CA GLY A 507 27.50 5.11 -8.44
C GLY A 507 28.71 4.78 -7.55
N ASN A 508 29.92 4.60 -8.09
CA ASN A 508 31.07 4.08 -7.32
C ASN A 508 31.87 5.16 -6.56
N CYS A 509 31.20 6.11 -5.92
CA CYS A 509 31.81 6.94 -4.88
C CYS A 509 31.51 6.31 -3.51
N GLN A 510 32.53 5.90 -2.76
CA GLN A 510 32.36 5.57 -1.35
C GLN A 510 31.95 6.84 -0.60
N HIS A 511 30.66 6.99 -0.34
CA HIS A 511 30.14 8.11 0.43
C HIS A 511 30.53 7.94 1.89
N LEU A 512 31.32 8.89 2.42
CA LEU A 512 31.63 8.96 3.84
C LEU A 512 30.33 9.20 4.61
N ASN A 513 30.03 8.32 5.56
CA ASN A 513 28.88 8.46 6.45
C ASN A 513 29.20 9.52 7.50
N ASP A 514 28.67 10.73 7.32
CA ASP A 514 28.83 11.83 8.25
C ASP A 514 27.84 11.72 9.43
N GLN A 515 28.11 12.50 10.48
CA GLN A 515 27.27 12.53 11.69
C GLN A 515 25.79 12.77 11.38
N MET A 516 25.49 13.70 10.46
CA MET A 516 24.13 14.08 10.08
C MET A 516 23.37 12.95 9.40
N HIS A 517 23.95 12.27 8.40
CA HIS A 517 23.27 11.17 7.72
C HIS A 517 22.96 10.01 8.68
N VAL A 518 23.91 9.68 9.57
CA VAL A 518 23.71 8.64 10.59
C VAL A 518 22.61 9.02 11.56
N VAL A 519 22.63 10.23 12.12
CA VAL A 519 21.62 10.69 13.09
C VAL A 519 20.24 10.86 12.45
N GLN A 520 20.13 11.36 11.22
CA GLN A 520 18.86 11.44 10.51
C GLN A 520 18.32 10.04 10.18
N THR A 521 19.18 9.08 9.80
CA THR A 521 18.77 7.68 9.61
C THR A 521 18.25 7.06 10.92
N LEU A 522 18.95 7.29 12.04
CA LEU A 522 18.51 6.86 13.37
C LEU A 522 17.14 7.45 13.73
N TYR A 523 16.95 8.76 13.52
CA TYR A 523 15.69 9.46 13.76
C TYR A 523 14.53 8.92 12.90
N ILE A 524 14.72 8.80 11.58
CA ILE A 524 13.70 8.25 10.66
C ILE A 524 13.32 6.82 11.07
N THR A 525 14.31 5.99 11.39
CA THR A 525 14.09 4.59 11.77
C THR A 525 13.37 4.49 13.12
N LEU A 526 13.72 5.33 14.10
CA LEU A 526 13.08 5.38 15.40
C LEU A 526 11.63 5.84 15.30
N GLN A 527 11.35 6.94 14.60
CA GLN A 527 9.98 7.42 14.40
C GLN A 527 9.15 6.36 13.68
N ALA A 528 9.67 5.77 12.61
CA ALA A 528 9.00 4.71 11.88
C ALA A 528 8.72 3.46 12.75
N PHE A 529 9.57 3.14 13.72
CA PHE A 529 9.33 2.08 14.69
C PHE A 529 8.21 2.43 15.67
N LEU A 530 8.25 3.63 16.25
CA LEU A 530 7.24 4.09 17.22
C LEU A 530 5.86 4.20 16.56
N ASP A 531 5.79 4.76 15.35
CA ASP A 531 4.60 4.80 14.50
C ASP A 531 4.09 3.39 14.15
N ALA A 532 5.00 2.46 13.79
CA ALA A 532 4.62 1.11 13.40
C ALA A 532 3.95 0.33 14.53
N TYR A 533 4.38 0.51 15.77
CA TYR A 533 3.79 -0.11 16.96
C TYR A 533 2.74 0.79 17.64
N CYS A 534 2.41 1.95 17.08
CA CYS A 534 1.45 2.92 17.63
C CYS A 534 1.72 3.19 19.13
N VAL A 535 2.99 3.45 19.48
CA VAL A 535 3.44 3.52 20.89
C VAL A 535 2.81 4.70 21.64
N GLU A 536 2.54 5.81 20.95
CA GLU A 536 1.83 6.97 21.49
C GLU A 536 0.37 6.62 21.81
N ASP A 537 -0.39 6.11 20.83
CA ASP A 537 -1.79 5.65 21.01
C ASP A 537 -1.92 4.60 22.13
N PHE A 538 -0.91 3.74 22.29
CA PHE A 538 -0.85 2.77 23.38
C PHE A 538 -0.66 3.44 24.73
N GLN A 539 0.25 4.40 24.84
CA GLN A 539 0.54 5.07 26.11
C GLN A 539 -0.70 5.85 26.60
N GLU A 540 -1.25 6.74 25.77
CA GLU A 540 -2.44 7.54 26.09
C GLU A 540 -3.60 6.65 26.56
N LYS A 541 -3.83 5.54 25.86
CA LYS A 541 -4.93 4.61 26.17
C LYS A 541 -4.67 3.75 27.40
N LEU A 542 -3.41 3.40 27.69
CA LEU A 542 -3.05 2.69 28.93
C LEU A 542 -3.16 3.61 30.16
N GLU A 543 -2.72 4.86 30.05
CA GLU A 543 -2.87 5.89 31.08
C GLU A 543 -4.37 6.10 31.37
N THR A 544 -5.18 6.40 30.35
CA THR A 544 -6.64 6.54 30.47
C THR A 544 -7.35 5.36 31.16
N LEU A 545 -6.89 4.12 30.90
CA LEU A 545 -7.46 2.93 31.54
C LEU A 545 -6.97 2.71 32.99
N ASN A 546 -5.75 3.15 33.31
CA ASN A 546 -5.19 3.02 34.65
C ASN A 546 -5.71 4.12 35.58
N ASP A 547 -5.91 5.34 35.09
CA ASP A 547 -6.49 6.44 35.86
C ASP A 547 -7.88 6.09 36.39
N LYS A 548 -8.71 5.42 35.58
CA LYS A 548 -10.02 4.90 36.00
C LYS A 548 -9.95 3.84 37.10
N VAL A 549 -8.89 3.03 37.11
CA VAL A 549 -8.63 2.05 38.18
C VAL A 549 -8.17 2.76 39.46
N ASP A 550 -7.32 3.78 39.33
CA ASP A 550 -6.80 4.54 40.48
C ASP A 550 -7.85 5.49 41.08
N GLN A 551 -8.83 5.95 40.29
CA GLN A 551 -9.97 6.75 40.75
C GLN A 551 -11.10 5.91 41.38
N ASN A 552 -10.96 4.58 41.44
CA ASN A 552 -11.93 3.65 42.04
C ASN A 552 -13.35 3.76 41.43
N GLU A 553 -13.46 4.25 40.20
CA GLU A 553 -14.74 4.28 39.49
C GLU A 553 -15.27 2.85 39.36
N ASN A 554 -16.54 2.63 39.73
CA ASN A 554 -17.17 1.33 39.56
C ASN A 554 -17.22 1.00 38.07
N LEU A 555 -16.26 0.19 37.62
CA LEU A 555 -16.21 -0.38 36.28
C LEU A 555 -17.34 -1.41 36.12
N SER A 556 -18.57 -0.90 35.98
CA SER A 556 -19.52 -1.56 35.08
C SER A 556 -18.81 -1.72 33.75
N LEU A 557 -18.54 -2.97 33.39
CA LEU A 557 -18.03 -3.34 32.08
C LEU A 557 -19.14 -3.09 31.04
N ASP A 558 -19.38 -1.82 30.74
CA ASP A 558 -19.73 -1.47 29.37
C ASP A 558 -18.51 -1.91 28.54
N ASP A 559 -18.68 -3.04 27.85
CA ASP A 559 -17.86 -3.48 26.72
C ASP A 559 -18.08 -2.49 25.54
N GLY A 560 -17.78 -1.21 25.80
CA GLY A 560 -18.00 -0.07 24.93
C GLY A 560 -17.27 -0.27 23.61
N ASP A 561 -18.04 -0.69 22.61
CA ASP A 561 -17.59 -1.06 21.28
C ASP A 561 -16.39 -2.03 21.23
N LEU A 562 -16.53 -3.18 21.92
CA LEU A 562 -16.03 -4.44 21.34
C LEU A 562 -16.83 -4.78 20.06
N SER A 563 -16.58 -4.00 19.02
CA SER A 563 -17.25 -4.05 17.72
C SER A 563 -16.86 -5.31 16.95
N ASN A 564 -17.51 -6.42 17.28
CA ASN A 564 -17.67 -7.68 16.53
C ASN A 564 -16.43 -8.48 16.06
N ASP A 565 -15.21 -7.95 16.03
CA ASP A 565 -14.02 -8.66 15.53
C ASP A 565 -13.41 -9.65 16.54
N SER A 566 -14.23 -10.64 16.90
CA SER A 566 -13.92 -11.82 17.72
C SER A 566 -12.76 -12.69 17.22
N SER A 567 -12.24 -12.44 16.02
CA SER A 567 -11.12 -13.18 15.41
C SER A 567 -9.73 -12.63 15.75
N TYR A 568 -9.60 -11.35 16.08
CA TYR A 568 -8.29 -10.72 16.30
C TYR A 568 -7.75 -11.00 17.70
N ASN A 569 -6.49 -11.44 17.80
CA ASN A 569 -5.83 -11.76 19.06
C ASN A 569 -4.39 -11.24 19.08
N VAL A 570 -3.82 -11.18 20.29
CA VAL A 570 -2.42 -10.82 20.52
C VAL A 570 -1.71 -11.92 21.30
N SER A 571 -0.47 -12.23 20.93
CA SER A 571 0.34 -13.27 21.57
C SER A 571 1.07 -12.78 22.82
N GLU A 572 1.48 -13.73 23.67
CA GLU A 572 2.33 -13.41 24.83
C GLU A 572 3.68 -12.80 24.41
N GLY A 573 4.21 -13.21 23.25
CA GLY A 573 5.43 -12.65 22.67
C GLY A 573 5.27 -11.18 22.28
N PHE A 574 4.12 -10.82 21.69
CA PHE A 574 3.77 -9.45 21.34
C PHE A 574 3.59 -8.57 22.60
N ILE A 575 2.92 -9.09 23.64
CA ILE A 575 2.78 -8.40 24.94
C ILE A 575 4.16 -8.17 25.60
N LYS A 576 5.06 -9.17 25.55
CA LYS A 576 6.45 -9.03 26.02
C LYS A 576 7.22 -7.97 25.22
N LYS A 577 6.98 -7.89 23.91
CA LYS A 577 7.59 -6.86 23.04
C LYS A 577 7.22 -5.44 23.47
N TYR A 578 5.94 -5.14 23.73
CA TYR A 578 5.54 -3.82 24.25
C TYR A 578 6.23 -3.49 25.57
N ARG A 579 6.35 -4.44 26.51
CA ARG A 579 7.09 -4.19 27.77
C ARG A 579 8.56 -3.85 27.51
N SER A 580 9.21 -4.57 26.59
CA SER A 580 10.59 -4.31 26.21
C SER A 580 10.75 -2.92 25.55
N ILE A 581 9.76 -2.50 24.72
CA ILE A 581 9.73 -1.17 24.12
C ILE A 581 9.72 -0.09 25.21
N TYR A 582 8.81 -0.16 26.18
CA TYR A 582 8.74 0.83 27.26
C TYR A 582 10.00 0.86 28.14
N GLN A 583 10.56 -0.30 28.47
CA GLN A 583 11.80 -0.38 29.26
C GLN A 583 12.98 0.28 28.55
N MET A 584 13.20 -0.02 27.27
CA MET A 584 14.29 0.57 26.49
C MET A 584 14.04 2.04 26.14
N LEU A 585 12.79 2.45 25.92
CA LEU A 585 12.43 3.85 25.70
C LEU A 585 12.71 4.71 26.95
N GLN A 586 12.37 4.21 28.14
CA GLN A 586 12.72 4.86 29.41
C GLN A 586 14.23 4.95 29.61
N GLU A 587 14.99 3.89 29.30
CA GLU A 587 16.44 3.92 29.35
C GLU A 587 17.03 4.97 28.39
N LEU A 588 16.55 5.01 27.15
CA LEU A 588 16.99 5.99 26.14
C LEU A 588 16.67 7.44 26.54
N ALA A 589 15.47 7.69 27.05
CA ALA A 589 15.06 9.00 27.56
C ALA A 589 15.96 9.45 28.73
N MET A 590 16.25 8.56 29.69
CA MET A 590 17.15 8.85 30.81
C MET A 590 18.58 9.18 30.37
N LEU A 591 19.10 8.47 29.36
CA LEU A 591 20.43 8.74 28.79
C LEU A 591 20.49 10.11 28.11
N LEU A 592 19.51 10.41 27.25
CA LEU A 592 19.46 11.68 26.52
C LEU A 592 19.20 12.86 27.48
N HIS A 593 18.34 12.70 28.48
CA HIS A 593 18.14 13.70 29.54
C HIS A 593 19.41 13.91 30.38
N SER A 594 20.22 12.86 30.64
CA SER A 594 21.52 13.01 31.30
C SER A 594 22.53 13.80 30.46
N LEU A 595 22.53 13.66 29.13
CA LEU A 595 23.36 14.47 28.25
C LEU A 595 22.89 15.93 28.20
N LYS A 596 21.56 16.15 28.14
CA LYS A 596 20.96 17.48 28.16
C LYS A 596 21.27 18.21 29.47
N SER A 597 21.05 17.59 30.62
CA SER A 597 21.27 18.22 31.94
C SER A 597 22.73 18.53 32.25
N LYS A 598 23.67 17.80 31.63
CA LYS A 598 25.12 18.08 31.71
C LYS A 598 25.61 19.11 30.69
N ASN A 599 24.75 19.68 29.84
CA ASN A 599 25.11 20.49 28.67
C ASN A 599 26.10 19.79 27.72
N GLN A 600 26.01 18.46 27.61
CA GLN A 600 26.88 17.60 26.78
C GLN A 600 26.17 17.07 25.52
N MET A 601 24.93 17.47 25.27
CA MET A 601 24.13 17.03 24.13
C MET A 601 24.55 17.78 22.83
N PRO A 602 25.13 17.11 21.82
CA PRO A 602 25.50 17.73 20.56
C PRO A 602 24.28 18.24 19.78
N ASP A 603 24.47 19.28 18.97
CA ASP A 603 23.38 19.90 18.19
C ASP A 603 22.68 18.90 17.25
N ILE A 604 23.43 17.98 16.64
CA ILE A 604 22.90 16.89 15.81
C ILE A 604 21.84 16.05 16.53
N LEU A 605 21.99 15.80 17.84
CA LEU A 605 21.05 14.97 18.61
C LEU A 605 19.77 15.73 19.00
N LYS A 606 19.72 17.07 18.87
CA LYS A 606 18.54 17.86 19.25
C LYS A 606 17.29 17.51 18.45
N VAL A 607 17.42 16.83 17.31
CA VAL A 607 16.27 16.27 16.58
C VAL A 607 15.43 15.32 17.44
N PHE A 608 16.04 14.60 18.40
CA PHE A 608 15.31 13.66 19.25
C PHE A 608 14.34 14.35 20.23
N SER A 609 14.45 15.67 20.45
CA SER A 609 13.41 16.46 21.13
C SER A 609 12.09 16.54 20.35
N ASN A 610 12.09 16.23 19.05
CA ASN A 610 10.86 16.13 18.26
C ASN A 610 10.09 14.82 18.48
N VAL A 611 10.64 13.85 19.25
CA VAL A 611 9.96 12.60 19.60
C VAL A 611 9.29 12.79 20.97
N PRO A 612 7.96 12.96 21.06
CA PRO A 612 7.27 13.32 22.31
C PRO A 612 7.53 12.32 23.44
N LEU A 613 7.59 11.04 23.08
CA LEU A 613 7.85 9.90 23.97
C LEU A 613 9.22 9.95 24.69
N LEU A 614 10.17 10.77 24.26
CA LEU A 614 11.47 10.92 24.92
C LEU A 614 11.50 12.03 25.98
N GLY A 615 10.52 12.92 26.01
CA GLY A 615 10.40 13.97 27.04
C GLY A 615 11.58 14.95 27.12
N LEU A 616 12.20 15.26 25.97
CA LEU A 616 13.50 15.96 25.88
C LEU A 616 13.43 17.48 25.73
#